data_AF-A0AAX1Q711-F1
#
_entry.id   AF-A0AAX1Q711-F1
#
_cell.length_a   1.000
_cell.length_b   1.000
_cell.length_c   1.000
_cell.angle_alpha   90.00
_cell.angle_beta   90.00
_cell.angle_gamma   90.00
#
_symmetry.space_group_name_H-M   'P 1'
#
loop_
_entity.id
_entity.type
_entity.pdbx_description
1 polymer ?
#
loop_
_entity_poly.entity_id
_entity_poly.type
_entity_poly.pdbx_seq_one_letter_code
_entity_poly.pdbx_strand_id
1 'polypeptide(L)'
;MVLRRIRNMVVATVNDNLDKMENPLVMINQYLRDMEEELSKARHAVAQQEAIKADFERRLTYSQKMKKKRYDQAQIAVNSGEEDLARKALMEMKQHEEKVLQYEEIYEQSVAQLVELKEQLGKLEERIQALRDKRHTLVARANVVKAKEHMNASINRIDSNSSYREFQRLEARIMDMETKANVYTAYNFGGEQTAFTKLEHEEDVEKELQKLKEVQKA
;
A
#
# COMPACT_ATOMS: atom_id res chain seq x y z
N MET A 1 -0.21 -29.73 10.80
CA MET A 1 -1.54 -29.86 10.13
C MET A 1 -1.97 -28.61 9.34
N VAL A 2 -1.39 -27.43 9.57
CA VAL A 2 -1.68 -26.19 8.79
C VAL A 2 -1.25 -26.32 7.32
N LEU A 3 -0.06 -26.86 7.04
CA LEU A 3 0.41 -27.15 5.67
C LEU A 3 -0.51 -28.07 4.85
N ARG A 4 -1.24 -28.98 5.52
CA ARG A 4 -2.19 -29.89 4.85
C ARG A 4 -3.55 -29.23 4.60
N ARG A 5 -3.94 -28.26 5.45
CA ARG A 5 -5.12 -27.42 5.23
C ARG A 5 -4.92 -26.44 4.06
N ILE A 6 -3.70 -25.93 3.88
CA ILE A 6 -3.30 -25.13 2.71
C ILE A 6 -3.53 -25.92 1.41
N ARG A 7 -3.13 -27.19 1.37
CA ARG A 7 -3.33 -28.04 0.18
C ARG A 7 -4.81 -28.33 -0.12
N ASN A 8 -5.64 -28.49 0.91
CA ASN A 8 -7.06 -28.81 0.72
C ASN A 8 -7.91 -27.57 0.38
N MET A 9 -7.48 -26.36 0.77
CA MET A 9 -8.14 -25.12 0.38
C MET A 9 -7.88 -24.74 -1.09
N VAL A 10 -6.82 -25.28 -1.69
CA VAL A 10 -6.49 -25.11 -3.12
C VAL A 10 -7.39 -25.94 -4.04
N VAL A 11 -8.03 -27.00 -3.55
CA VAL A 11 -8.78 -27.96 -4.39
C VAL A 11 -10.29 -27.72 -4.42
N ALA A 12 -10.86 -27.01 -3.43
CA ALA A 12 -12.33 -26.93 -3.27
C ALA A 12 -12.99 -25.68 -3.88
N THR A 13 -12.30 -24.91 -4.72
CA THR A 13 -12.90 -23.72 -5.38
C THR A 13 -12.48 -23.65 -6.85
N VAL A 14 -12.60 -24.77 -7.56
CA VAL A 14 -12.23 -24.92 -8.97
C VAL A 14 -13.24 -24.29 -9.95
N ASN A 15 -14.33 -23.68 -9.47
CA ASN A 15 -15.46 -23.38 -10.35
C ASN A 15 -15.77 -21.90 -10.65
N ASP A 16 -14.84 -20.92 -10.53
CA ASP A 16 -14.99 -19.65 -11.30
C ASP A 16 -13.89 -18.54 -11.20
N ASN A 17 -12.70 -18.76 -10.63
CA ASN A 17 -11.70 -17.65 -10.54
C ASN A 17 -10.24 -18.08 -10.73
N LEU A 18 -9.97 -18.92 -11.73
CA LEU A 18 -8.62 -19.41 -12.06
C LEU A 18 -7.66 -18.29 -12.52
N ASP A 19 -8.14 -17.16 -13.03
CA ASP A 19 -7.28 -16.04 -13.46
C ASP A 19 -6.78 -15.15 -12.31
N LYS A 20 -7.26 -15.34 -11.06
CA LYS A 20 -6.85 -14.53 -9.90
C LYS A 20 -5.69 -15.13 -9.10
N MET A 21 -5.27 -16.36 -9.39
CA MET A 21 -4.15 -17.01 -8.72
C MET A 21 -2.77 -16.65 -9.31
N GLU A 22 -2.73 -15.93 -10.44
CA GLU A 22 -1.46 -15.56 -11.10
C GLU A 22 -0.94 -14.15 -10.75
N ASN A 23 -1.69 -13.35 -9.98
CA ASN A 23 -1.27 -11.98 -9.65
C ASN A 23 -0.45 -11.92 -8.34
N PRO A 24 0.87 -11.66 -8.38
CA PRO A 24 1.73 -11.64 -7.20
C PRO A 24 1.31 -10.60 -6.15
N LEU A 25 0.63 -9.53 -6.54
CA LEU A 25 0.13 -8.51 -5.60
C LEU A 25 -1.03 -9.04 -4.75
N VAL A 26 -1.91 -9.86 -5.33
CA VAL A 26 -3.04 -10.46 -4.59
C VAL A 26 -2.52 -11.46 -3.56
N MET A 27 -1.53 -12.28 -3.94
CA MET A 27 -0.91 -13.25 -3.03
C MET A 27 -0.22 -12.57 -1.85
N ILE A 28 0.52 -11.48 -2.08
CA ILE A 28 1.20 -10.73 -1.00
C ILE A 28 0.19 -10.10 -0.05
N ASN A 29 -0.92 -9.55 -0.58
CA ASN A 29 -1.97 -9.00 0.26
C ASN A 29 -2.65 -10.07 1.11
N GLN A 30 -2.88 -11.27 0.55
CA GLN A 30 -3.43 -12.37 1.33
C GLN A 30 -2.46 -12.82 2.42
N TYR A 31 -1.18 -13.00 2.08
CA TYR A 31 -0.17 -13.38 3.06
C TYR A 31 -0.04 -12.37 4.20
N LEU A 32 -0.08 -11.06 3.90
CA LEU A 32 -0.10 -10.02 4.93
C LEU A 32 -1.32 -10.11 5.84
N ARG A 33 -2.52 -10.38 5.29
CA ARG A 33 -3.73 -10.58 6.09
C ARG A 33 -3.62 -11.78 7.02
N ASP A 34 -3.11 -12.90 6.51
CA ASP A 34 -2.91 -14.11 7.32
C ASP A 34 -1.91 -13.83 8.46
N MET A 35 -0.83 -13.08 8.19
CA MET A 35 0.14 -12.70 9.21
C MET A 35 -0.42 -11.70 10.23
N GLU A 36 -1.28 -10.77 9.82
CA GLU A 36 -1.99 -9.86 10.73
C GLU A 36 -2.96 -10.62 11.65
N GLU A 37 -3.60 -11.67 11.15
CA GLU A 37 -4.43 -12.56 11.97
C GLU A 37 -3.59 -13.31 13.02
N GLU A 38 -2.46 -13.87 12.60
CA GLU A 38 -1.52 -14.53 13.51
C GLU A 38 -0.93 -13.56 14.54
N LEU A 39 -0.65 -12.32 14.15
CA LEU A 39 -0.25 -11.26 15.08
C LEU A 39 -1.33 -10.97 16.12
N SER A 40 -2.60 -10.92 15.72
CA SER A 40 -3.72 -10.75 16.65
C SER A 40 -3.81 -11.92 17.64
N LYS A 41 -3.64 -13.16 17.17
CA LYS A 41 -3.62 -14.35 18.05
C LYS A 41 -2.44 -14.31 19.02
N ALA A 42 -1.25 -13.94 18.55
CA ALA A 42 -0.07 -13.80 19.38
C ALA A 42 -0.25 -12.73 20.47
N ARG A 43 -0.79 -11.56 20.12
CA ARG A 43 -1.14 -10.50 21.09
C ARG A 43 -2.14 -10.99 22.13
N HIS A 44 -3.15 -11.76 21.72
CA HIS A 44 -4.11 -12.33 22.65
C HIS A 44 -3.45 -13.33 23.60
N ALA A 45 -2.56 -14.20 23.12
CA ALA A 45 -1.79 -15.12 23.96
C ALA A 45 -0.90 -14.37 24.97
N VAL A 46 -0.22 -13.29 24.56
CA VAL A 46 0.55 -12.44 25.49
C VAL A 46 -0.37 -11.86 26.57
N ALA A 47 -1.52 -11.29 26.19
CA ALA A 47 -2.46 -10.71 27.14
C ALA A 47 -3.03 -11.74 28.12
N GLN A 48 -3.32 -12.97 27.65
CA GLN A 48 -3.74 -14.07 28.52
C GLN A 48 -2.64 -14.42 29.53
N GLN A 49 -1.38 -14.49 29.08
CA GLN A 49 -0.25 -14.78 29.97
C GLN A 49 -0.02 -13.67 31.00
N GLU A 50 -0.19 -12.40 30.60
CA GLU A 50 -0.16 -11.27 31.54
C GLU A 50 -1.25 -11.39 32.61
N ALA A 51 -2.46 -11.81 32.22
CA ALA A 51 -3.55 -12.03 33.16
C ALA A 51 -3.24 -13.17 34.15
N ILE A 52 -2.66 -14.28 33.66
CA ILE A 52 -2.23 -15.41 34.52
C ILE A 52 -1.18 -14.93 35.53
N LYS A 53 -0.13 -14.23 35.05
CA LYS A 53 0.90 -13.65 35.92
C LYS A 53 0.26 -12.78 37.02
N ALA A 54 -0.64 -11.87 36.64
CA ALA A 54 -1.27 -10.95 37.58
C ALA A 54 -2.18 -11.67 38.59
N ASP A 55 -2.87 -12.74 38.21
CA ASP A 55 -3.68 -13.54 39.14
C ASP A 55 -2.79 -14.24 40.18
N PHE A 56 -1.71 -14.88 39.75
CA PHE A 56 -0.79 -15.56 40.67
C PHE A 56 -0.02 -14.58 41.56
N GLU A 57 0.33 -13.39 41.07
CA GLU A 57 0.90 -12.31 41.89
C GLU A 57 -0.02 -11.90 43.03
N ARG A 58 -1.32 -11.74 42.74
CA ARG A 58 -2.35 -11.42 43.74
C ARG A 58 -2.51 -12.54 44.76
N ARG A 59 -2.56 -13.80 44.30
CA ARG A 59 -2.67 -14.98 45.17
C ARG A 59 -1.45 -15.15 46.07
N LEU A 60 -0.25 -14.94 45.53
CA LEU A 60 1.01 -14.98 46.26
C LEU A 60 1.00 -13.91 47.37
N THR A 61 0.69 -12.67 47.00
CA THR A 61 0.60 -11.54 47.95
C THR A 61 -0.43 -11.81 49.05
N TYR A 62 -1.59 -12.37 48.70
CA TYR A 62 -2.61 -12.73 49.67
C TYR A 62 -2.13 -13.83 50.63
N SER A 63 -1.55 -14.91 50.11
CA SER A 63 -1.05 -16.02 50.93
C SER A 63 0.09 -15.57 51.86
N GLN A 64 0.99 -14.69 51.40
CA GLN A 64 2.03 -14.09 52.24
C GLN A 64 1.42 -13.25 53.38
N LYS A 65 0.39 -12.44 53.09
CA LYS A 65 -0.33 -11.67 54.12
C LYS A 65 -1.01 -12.58 55.13
N MET A 66 -1.66 -13.65 54.69
CA MET A 66 -2.31 -14.60 55.59
C MET A 66 -1.30 -15.39 56.43
N LYS A 67 -0.19 -15.84 55.84
CA LYS A 67 0.93 -16.46 56.56
C LYS A 67 1.38 -15.55 57.72
N LYS A 68 1.68 -14.28 57.42
CA LYS A 68 2.09 -13.30 58.43
C LYS A 68 1.02 -13.10 59.51
N LYS A 69 -0.23 -12.89 59.10
CA LYS A 69 -1.35 -12.70 60.04
C LYS A 69 -1.50 -13.88 61.01
N ARG A 70 -1.39 -15.12 60.52
CA ARG A 70 -1.50 -16.32 61.35
C ARG A 70 -0.30 -16.50 62.28
N TYR A 71 0.90 -16.11 61.83
CA TYR A 71 2.06 -16.04 62.70
C TYR A 71 1.88 -15.03 63.84
N ASP A 72 1.43 -13.81 63.53
CA ASP A 72 1.18 -12.77 64.53
C ASP A 72 0.11 -13.22 65.55
N GLN A 73 -0.96 -13.88 65.09
CA GLN A 73 -1.99 -14.44 65.96
C GLN A 73 -1.47 -15.58 66.84
N ALA A 74 -0.62 -16.45 66.30
CA ALA A 74 0.03 -17.49 67.10
C ALA A 74 0.88 -16.87 68.21
N GLN A 75 1.63 -15.81 67.91
CA GLN A 75 2.44 -15.12 68.91
C GLN A 75 1.59 -14.51 70.04
N ILE A 76 0.46 -13.90 69.69
CA ILE A 76 -0.49 -13.37 70.69
C ILE A 76 -1.05 -14.50 71.55
N ALA A 77 -1.49 -15.61 70.94
CA ALA A 77 -2.06 -16.76 71.66
C ALA A 77 -1.04 -17.39 72.63
N VAL A 78 0.24 -17.52 72.23
CA VAL A 78 1.32 -17.99 73.11
C VAL A 78 1.49 -17.05 74.30
N ASN A 79 1.53 -15.73 74.06
CA ASN A 79 1.69 -14.75 75.12
C ASN A 79 0.51 -14.73 76.11
N SER A 80 -0.69 -15.11 75.64
CA SER A 80 -1.90 -15.25 76.47
C SER A 80 -2.03 -16.62 77.14
N GLY A 81 -1.10 -17.56 76.93
CA GLY A 81 -1.15 -18.92 77.47
C GLY A 81 -2.16 -19.85 76.77
N GLU A 82 -2.72 -19.44 75.63
CA GLU A 82 -3.66 -20.23 74.84
C GLU A 82 -2.95 -21.13 73.81
N GLU A 83 -2.25 -22.16 74.30
CA GLU A 83 -1.40 -23.02 73.46
C GLU A 83 -2.15 -23.73 72.31
N ASP A 84 -3.39 -24.17 72.54
CA ASP A 84 -4.19 -24.83 71.51
C ASP A 84 -4.58 -23.88 70.37
N LEU A 85 -4.85 -22.61 70.69
CA LEU A 85 -5.12 -21.59 69.69
C LEU A 85 -3.85 -21.26 68.90
N ALA A 86 -2.71 -21.17 69.58
CA ALA A 86 -1.41 -20.98 68.94
C ALA A 86 -1.08 -22.11 67.96
N ARG A 87 -1.29 -23.38 68.37
CA ARG A 87 -1.05 -24.55 67.52
C ARG A 87 -1.92 -24.53 66.26
N LYS A 88 -3.21 -24.18 66.38
CA LYS A 88 -4.12 -24.02 65.23
C LYS A 88 -3.66 -22.90 64.29
N ALA A 89 -3.29 -21.74 64.84
CA ALA A 89 -2.80 -20.62 64.05
C ALA A 89 -1.50 -20.97 63.29
N LEU A 90 -0.56 -21.68 63.93
CA LEU A 90 0.66 -22.16 63.28
C LEU A 90 0.39 -23.20 62.18
N MET A 91 -0.60 -24.07 62.38
CA MET A 91 -1.01 -25.02 61.35
C MET A 91 -1.55 -24.30 60.10
N GLU A 92 -2.44 -23.31 60.29
CA GLU A 92 -2.93 -22.49 59.18
C GLU A 92 -1.81 -21.66 58.53
N MET A 93 -0.86 -21.14 59.32
CA MET A 93 0.33 -20.47 58.81
C MET A 93 1.13 -21.38 57.88
N LYS A 94 1.36 -22.64 58.28
CA LYS A 94 2.08 -23.64 57.47
C LYS A 94 1.35 -23.95 56.16
N GLN A 95 0.03 -24.06 56.19
CA GLN A 95 -0.77 -24.23 54.96
C GLN A 95 -0.62 -23.03 54.00
N HIS A 96 -0.57 -21.80 54.53
CA HIS A 96 -0.32 -20.62 53.72
C HIS A 96 1.13 -20.54 53.22
N GLU A 97 2.10 -21.02 54.00
CA GLU A 97 3.50 -21.12 53.59
C GLU A 97 3.69 -22.07 52.39
N GLU A 98 3.03 -23.24 52.39
CA GLU A 98 3.03 -24.14 51.24
C GLU A 98 2.42 -23.50 49.99
N LYS A 99 1.30 -22.78 50.16
CA LYS A 99 0.67 -22.02 49.05
C LYS A 99 1.58 -20.91 48.52
N VAL A 100 2.36 -20.25 49.38
CA VAL A 100 3.32 -19.22 48.94
C VAL A 100 4.35 -19.86 48.01
N LEU A 101 4.98 -20.96 48.41
CA LEU A 101 5.98 -21.65 47.59
C LEU A 101 5.41 -22.08 46.22
N GLN A 102 4.21 -22.66 46.22
CA GLN A 102 3.53 -23.08 44.99
C GLN A 102 3.20 -21.90 44.06
N TYR A 103 2.66 -20.82 44.61
CA TYR A 103 2.29 -19.65 43.79
C TYR A 103 3.49 -18.85 43.32
N GLU A 104 4.57 -18.83 44.10
CA GLU A 104 5.84 -18.20 43.72
C GLU A 104 6.45 -18.92 42.52
N GLU A 105 6.53 -20.26 42.54
CA GLU A 105 7.01 -21.04 41.40
C GLU A 105 6.20 -20.76 40.13
N ILE A 106 4.86 -20.80 40.22
CA ILE A 106 4.00 -20.55 39.06
C ILE A 106 4.14 -19.09 38.58
N TYR A 107 4.26 -18.13 39.50
CA TYR A 107 4.47 -16.73 39.15
C TYR A 107 5.78 -16.55 38.38
N GLU A 108 6.89 -17.10 38.87
CA GLU A 108 8.20 -17.01 38.21
C GLU A 108 8.19 -17.65 36.82
N GLN A 109 7.60 -18.85 36.70
CA GLN A 109 7.41 -19.50 35.41
C GLN A 109 6.57 -18.63 34.46
N SER A 110 5.50 -18.01 34.97
CA SER A 110 4.64 -17.15 34.16
C SER A 110 5.36 -15.89 33.66
N VAL A 111 6.26 -15.33 34.47
CA VAL A 111 7.12 -14.19 34.11
C VAL A 111 8.10 -14.59 33.01
N ALA A 112 8.78 -15.72 33.15
CA ALA A 112 9.73 -16.21 32.15
C ALA A 112 9.05 -16.48 30.79
N GLN A 113 7.90 -17.17 30.80
CA GLN A 113 7.09 -17.42 29.61
C GLN A 113 6.60 -16.12 28.97
N LEU A 114 6.20 -15.13 29.77
CA LEU A 114 5.75 -13.84 29.25
C LEU A 114 6.87 -13.09 28.52
N VAL A 115 8.10 -13.14 29.04
CA VAL A 115 9.28 -12.52 28.39
C VAL A 115 9.52 -13.17 27.03
N GLU A 116 9.52 -14.50 26.96
CA GLU A 116 9.70 -15.23 25.70
C GLU A 116 8.61 -14.88 24.69
N LEU A 117 7.34 -14.88 25.10
CA LEU A 117 6.22 -14.55 24.21
C LEU A 117 6.29 -13.11 23.70
N LYS A 118 6.74 -12.15 24.53
CA LYS A 118 6.94 -10.75 24.11
C LYS A 118 8.08 -10.62 23.09
N GLU A 119 9.17 -11.35 23.28
CA GLU A 119 10.27 -11.37 22.31
C GLU A 119 9.82 -11.94 20.95
N GLN A 120 9.09 -13.07 20.98
CA GLN A 120 8.53 -13.68 19.77
C GLN A 120 7.52 -12.75 19.08
N LEU A 121 6.67 -12.06 19.86
CA LEU A 121 5.73 -11.06 19.34
C LEU A 121 6.46 -9.92 18.63
N GLY A 122 7.52 -9.38 19.23
CA GLY A 122 8.33 -8.32 18.62
C GLY A 122 8.95 -8.75 17.28
N LYS A 123 9.52 -9.96 17.21
CA LYS A 123 10.05 -10.53 15.96
C LYS A 123 8.96 -10.69 14.89
N LEU A 124 7.75 -11.06 15.27
CA LEU A 124 6.61 -11.17 14.35
C LEU A 124 6.20 -9.79 13.82
N GLU A 125 6.14 -8.77 14.67
CA GLU A 125 5.83 -7.39 14.29
C GLU A 125 6.85 -6.81 13.31
N GLU A 126 8.15 -6.98 13.60
CA GLU A 126 9.23 -6.57 12.70
C GLU A 126 9.12 -7.24 11.33
N ARG A 127 8.86 -8.55 11.30
CA ARG A 127 8.72 -9.30 10.05
C ARG A 127 7.52 -8.85 9.24
N ILE A 128 6.39 -8.57 9.89
CA ILE A 128 5.19 -8.03 9.23
C ILE A 128 5.48 -6.66 8.65
N GLN A 129 6.20 -5.81 9.38
CA GLN A 129 6.56 -4.49 8.89
C GLN A 129 7.46 -4.57 7.65
N ALA A 130 8.50 -5.42 7.68
CA ALA A 130 9.35 -5.66 6.51
C ALA A 130 8.55 -6.18 5.29
N LEU A 131 7.53 -7.01 5.51
CA LEU A 131 6.64 -7.48 4.45
C LEU A 131 5.76 -6.36 3.88
N ARG A 132 5.28 -5.44 4.70
CA ARG A 132 4.53 -4.25 4.25
C ARG A 132 5.40 -3.36 3.37
N ASP A 133 6.65 -3.11 3.76
CA ASP A 133 7.58 -2.30 2.98
C ASP A 133 7.92 -2.96 1.63
N LYS A 134 8.12 -4.28 1.65
CA LYS A 134 8.32 -5.08 0.44
C LYS A 134 7.10 -5.03 -0.47
N ARG A 135 5.88 -5.10 0.08
CA ARG A 135 4.64 -4.92 -0.69
C ARG A 135 4.62 -3.55 -1.37
N HIS A 136 4.91 -2.46 -0.65
CA HIS A 136 4.92 -1.11 -1.22
C HIS A 136 5.88 -1.01 -2.41
N THR A 137 7.08 -1.56 -2.26
CA THR A 137 8.08 -1.60 -3.33
C THR A 137 7.58 -2.39 -4.54
N LEU A 138 6.94 -3.55 -4.32
CA LEU A 138 6.43 -4.39 -5.40
C LEU A 138 5.24 -3.77 -6.13
N VAL A 139 4.34 -3.09 -5.40
CA VAL A 139 3.24 -2.32 -6.01
C VAL A 139 3.79 -1.19 -6.87
N ALA A 140 4.77 -0.42 -6.38
CA ALA A 140 5.40 0.64 -7.15
C ALA A 140 6.05 0.11 -8.44
N ARG A 141 6.80 -1.00 -8.35
CA ARG A 141 7.39 -1.67 -9.52
C ARG A 141 6.34 -2.15 -10.51
N ALA A 142 5.26 -2.77 -10.02
CA ALA A 142 4.16 -3.22 -10.87
C ALA A 142 3.50 -2.06 -11.62
N ASN A 143 3.33 -0.89 -10.98
CA ASN A 143 2.80 0.30 -11.63
C ASN A 143 3.73 0.83 -12.72
N VAL A 144 5.05 0.85 -12.48
CA VAL A 144 6.04 1.24 -13.50
C VAL A 144 6.01 0.28 -14.70
N VAL A 145 5.91 -1.03 -14.46
CA VAL A 145 5.80 -2.03 -15.54
C VAL A 145 4.52 -1.80 -16.35
N LYS A 146 3.36 -1.64 -15.69
CA LYS A 146 2.09 -1.35 -16.37
C LYS A 146 2.15 -0.05 -17.18
N ALA A 147 2.79 1.00 -16.65
CA ALA A 147 2.96 2.26 -17.37
C ALA A 147 3.84 2.09 -18.62
N LYS A 148 4.93 1.31 -18.53
CA LYS A 148 5.78 0.97 -19.67
C LYS A 148 5.04 0.14 -20.72
N GLU A 149 4.26 -0.86 -20.30
CA GLU A 149 3.43 -1.67 -21.20
C GLU A 149 2.40 -0.80 -21.93
N HIS A 150 1.70 0.09 -21.21
CA HIS A 150 0.75 1.03 -21.81
C HIS A 150 1.45 1.97 -22.81
N MET A 151 2.59 2.55 -22.43
CA MET A 151 3.36 3.44 -23.31
C MET A 151 3.84 2.71 -24.57
N ASN A 152 4.38 1.50 -24.43
CA ASN A 152 4.80 0.68 -25.57
C ASN A 152 3.61 0.32 -26.47
N ALA A 153 2.45 -0.03 -25.88
CA ALA A 153 1.23 -0.28 -26.65
C ALA A 153 0.75 0.97 -27.38
N SER A 154 0.84 2.16 -26.77
CA SER A 154 0.53 3.44 -27.42
C SER A 154 1.51 3.77 -28.54
N ILE A 155 2.82 3.59 -28.33
CA ILE A 155 3.87 3.79 -29.35
C ILE A 155 3.63 2.83 -30.52
N ASN A 156 3.40 1.55 -30.27
CA ASN A 156 3.12 0.57 -31.32
C ASN A 156 1.84 0.90 -32.10
N ARG A 157 0.83 1.54 -31.48
CA ARG A 157 -0.37 2.05 -32.18
C ARG A 157 -0.08 3.27 -33.06
N ILE A 158 0.86 4.13 -32.65
CA ILE A 158 1.31 5.29 -33.44
C ILE A 158 2.18 4.81 -34.61
N ASP A 159 3.07 3.85 -34.36
CA ASP A 159 3.98 3.25 -35.35
C ASP A 159 3.27 2.29 -36.32
N SER A 160 2.09 1.75 -35.92
CA SER A 160 1.20 1.01 -36.82
C SER A 160 0.50 1.95 -37.81
N ASN A 161 1.26 2.58 -38.69
CA ASN A 161 0.92 2.95 -40.07
C ASN A 161 -0.33 3.83 -40.31
N SER A 162 -1.00 4.35 -39.27
CA SER A 162 -2.18 5.21 -39.42
C SER A 162 -1.79 6.68 -39.43
N SER A 163 -0.91 7.13 -38.55
CA SER A 163 -0.51 8.55 -38.47
C SER A 163 0.24 9.01 -39.72
N TYR A 164 1.16 8.20 -40.27
CA TYR A 164 1.85 8.53 -41.53
C TYR A 164 0.93 8.48 -42.74
N ARG A 165 0.01 7.49 -42.83
CA ARG A 165 -0.97 7.41 -43.92
C ARG A 165 -2.02 8.53 -43.85
N GLU A 166 -2.46 8.93 -42.66
CA GLU A 166 -3.31 10.11 -42.49
C GLU A 166 -2.59 11.40 -42.87
N PHE A 167 -1.29 11.52 -42.53
CA PHE A 167 -0.47 12.64 -42.97
C PHE A 167 -0.34 12.69 -44.49
N GLN A 168 -0.04 11.56 -45.14
CA GLN A 168 0.01 11.46 -46.60
C GLN A 168 -1.36 11.74 -47.26
N ARG A 169 -2.47 11.32 -46.64
CA ARG A 169 -3.82 11.67 -47.11
C ARG A 169 -4.11 13.16 -47.01
N LEU A 170 -3.69 13.80 -45.91
CA LEU A 170 -3.83 15.24 -45.72
C LEU A 170 -2.96 16.01 -46.72
N GLU A 171 -1.72 15.59 -46.93
CA GLU A 171 -0.79 16.17 -47.91
C GLU A 171 -1.33 16.07 -49.34
N ALA A 172 -1.84 14.89 -49.75
CA ALA A 172 -2.46 14.71 -51.06
C ALA A 172 -3.72 15.58 -51.24
N ARG A 173 -4.50 15.80 -50.18
CA ARG A 173 -5.69 16.66 -50.22
C ARG A 173 -5.33 18.14 -50.32
N ILE A 174 -4.27 18.58 -49.64
CA ILE A 174 -3.74 19.94 -49.76
C ILE A 174 -3.20 20.16 -51.17
N MET A 175 -2.44 19.20 -51.72
CA MET A 175 -1.92 19.29 -53.09
C MET A 175 -3.04 19.34 -54.14
N ASP A 176 -4.13 18.57 -53.99
CA ASP A 176 -5.32 18.65 -54.86
C ASP A 176 -6.03 20.01 -54.74
N MET A 177 -6.11 20.57 -53.52
CA MET A 177 -6.66 21.91 -53.30
C MET A 177 -5.78 23.00 -53.95
N GLU A 178 -4.46 22.90 -53.83
CA GLU A 178 -3.50 23.81 -54.48
C GLU A 178 -3.57 23.68 -56.01
N THR A 179 -3.66 22.45 -56.52
CA THR A 179 -3.80 22.21 -57.96
C THR A 179 -5.12 22.77 -58.46
N LYS A 180 -6.23 22.59 -57.73
CA LYS A 180 -7.52 23.20 -58.07
C LYS A 180 -7.47 24.73 -58.00
N ALA A 181 -6.81 25.32 -57.01
CA ALA A 181 -6.61 26.77 -56.93
C ALA A 181 -5.76 27.31 -58.10
N ASN A 182 -4.71 26.59 -58.49
CA ASN A 182 -3.87 26.89 -59.65
C ASN A 182 -4.60 26.65 -60.97
N VAL A 183 -5.50 25.67 -61.03
CA VAL A 183 -6.38 25.42 -62.18
C VAL A 183 -7.47 26.49 -62.25
N TYR A 184 -7.99 27.02 -61.15
CA TYR A 184 -8.90 28.18 -61.18
C TYR A 184 -8.20 29.46 -61.65
N THR A 185 -6.92 29.65 -61.33
CA THR A 185 -6.12 30.76 -61.90
C THR A 185 -5.75 30.51 -63.36
N ALA A 186 -5.56 29.25 -63.79
CA ALA A 186 -5.30 28.89 -65.19
C ALA A 186 -6.55 28.79 -66.07
N TYR A 187 -7.73 28.42 -65.53
CA TYR A 187 -9.01 28.36 -66.24
C TYR A 187 -9.65 29.75 -66.40
N ASN A 188 -9.23 30.74 -65.61
CA ASN A 188 -9.44 32.14 -65.97
C ASN A 188 -8.60 32.60 -67.17
N PHE A 189 -7.78 31.71 -67.75
CA PHE A 189 -6.98 31.93 -68.96
C PHE A 189 -7.31 30.92 -70.08
N GLY A 190 -8.60 30.70 -70.33
CA GLY A 190 -9.10 29.78 -71.35
C GLY A 190 -10.31 30.28 -72.15
N GLY A 191 -10.24 31.53 -72.64
CA GLY A 191 -11.06 32.09 -73.73
C GLY A 191 -12.21 33.01 -73.29
N GLU A 192 -12.37 34.25 -73.76
CA GLU A 192 -11.63 35.09 -74.72
C GLU A 192 -12.17 36.54 -74.54
N GLN A 193 -11.28 37.53 -74.53
CA GLN A 193 -11.41 38.95 -74.97
C GLN A 193 -10.52 39.87 -74.12
N THR A 194 -9.25 39.98 -74.53
CA THR A 194 -8.48 41.23 -74.39
C THR A 194 -8.29 41.81 -75.79
N ALA A 195 -9.27 42.61 -76.21
CA ALA A 195 -9.02 43.77 -77.03
C ALA A 195 -9.53 44.97 -76.24
N PHE A 196 -8.59 45.85 -75.86
CA PHE A 196 -8.77 47.12 -75.13
C PHE A 196 -9.08 46.91 -73.62
N THR A 197 -8.26 47.32 -72.66
CA THR A 197 -7.73 48.68 -72.46
C THR A 197 -6.40 48.64 -71.69
N LYS A 198 -5.30 48.82 -72.43
CA LYS A 198 -3.96 49.08 -71.91
C LYS A 198 -3.70 50.59 -71.89
N LEU A 199 -4.65 51.37 -71.36
CA LEU A 199 -4.68 52.84 -71.55
C LEU A 199 -5.10 53.66 -70.31
N GLU A 200 -5.44 53.06 -69.17
CA GLU A 200 -5.91 53.85 -68.01
C GLU A 200 -4.90 54.04 -66.88
N HIS A 201 -3.71 53.44 -66.96
CA HIS A 201 -2.66 53.66 -65.95
C HIS A 201 -1.32 54.12 -66.52
N GLU A 202 -1.18 54.30 -67.84
CA GLU A 202 0.00 54.97 -68.41
C GLU A 202 -0.12 56.50 -68.27
N GLU A 203 -1.28 57.11 -68.54
CA GLU A 203 -1.45 58.57 -68.37
C GLU A 203 -1.33 59.04 -66.91
N ASP A 204 -1.82 58.25 -65.95
CA ASP A 204 -1.74 58.61 -64.52
C ASP A 204 -0.32 58.37 -63.95
N VAL A 205 0.37 57.31 -64.39
CA VAL A 205 1.76 57.06 -64.00
C VAL A 205 2.70 58.06 -64.64
N GLU A 206 2.46 58.49 -65.88
CA GLU A 206 3.30 59.46 -66.57
C GLU A 206 3.06 60.90 -66.07
N LYS A 207 1.82 61.24 -65.66
CA LYS A 207 1.52 62.47 -64.89
C LYS A 207 2.18 62.49 -63.52
N GLU A 208 2.20 61.37 -62.78
CA GLU A 208 2.94 61.30 -61.50
C GLU A 208 4.46 61.36 -61.71
N LEU A 209 4.99 60.78 -62.78
CA LEU A 209 6.41 60.81 -63.09
C LEU A 209 6.90 62.23 -63.51
N GLN A 210 6.07 63.00 -64.23
CA GLN A 210 6.38 64.41 -64.55
C GLN A 210 6.37 65.31 -63.32
N LYS A 211 5.38 65.16 -62.42
CA LYS A 211 5.35 65.90 -61.14
C LYS A 211 6.59 65.64 -60.28
N LEU A 212 7.08 64.40 -60.26
CA LEU A 212 8.31 64.05 -59.55
C LEU A 212 9.58 64.64 -60.19
N LYS A 213 9.61 64.82 -61.51
CA LYS A 213 10.75 65.42 -62.23
C LYS A 213 10.81 66.95 -62.12
N GLU A 214 9.67 67.65 -62.01
CA GLU A 214 9.64 69.10 -61.78
C GLU A 214 10.10 69.49 -60.37
N VAL A 215 9.85 68.64 -59.35
CA VAL A 215 10.30 68.85 -57.97
C VAL A 215 11.82 68.67 -57.80
N GLN A 216 12.51 68.01 -58.74
CA GLN A 216 13.98 67.82 -58.70
C GLN A 216 14.78 68.85 -59.52
N LYS A 217 14.14 69.87 -60.13
CA LYS A 217 14.82 70.93 -60.90
C LYS A 217 14.61 72.35 -60.35
N ALA A 218 14.20 72.47 -59.09
CA ALA A 218 14.26 73.71 -58.30
C ALA A 218 15.27 73.56 -57.16
#